data_AF-D8TTR4-F1
#
_entry.id   AF-D8TTR4-F1
#
_cell.length_a   1.000
_cell.length_b   1.000
_cell.length_c   1.000
_cell.angle_alpha   90.00
_cell.angle_beta   90.00
_cell.angle_gamma   90.00
#
_symmetry.space_group_name_H-M   'P 1'
#
loop_
_entity.id
_entity.type
_entity.pdbx_description
1 polymer ?
#
loop_
_entity_poly.entity_id
_entity_poly.type
_entity_poly.pdbx_seq_one_letter_code
_entity_poly.pdbx_strand_id
1 'polypeptide(L)'
;MVDAMRAMLDELMGKERNVPLGQRSNRRIRFDDPSVCKYALAGLCPNGLFKNTRSDLGPCPYELHEDHIGWEELKAEYDKQDPREHERYERRLMKVLEDLIREMDRKIAKSKERAEAESSARPLKPDDATRLAEMQTKAKELLQKSQEAGEAGDVDVSMALAQQAQEMQAQHDRLHRSLTAPDRTMSVCDICGVFINSTDNDQRRQ
;
A
#
# COMPACT_ATOMS: atom_id res chain seq x y z
N MET A 1 25.61 -15.25 -23.71
CA MET A 1 24.56 -15.90 -24.53
C MET A 1 24.52 -17.41 -24.32
N VAL A 2 25.65 -18.13 -24.38
CA VAL A 2 25.70 -19.59 -24.17
C VAL A 2 25.30 -20.01 -22.75
N ASP A 3 25.70 -19.26 -21.73
CA ASP A 3 25.35 -19.59 -20.33
C ASP A 3 23.88 -19.36 -19.98
N ALA A 4 23.22 -18.38 -20.60
CA ALA A 4 21.78 -18.15 -20.43
C ALA A 4 20.96 -19.27 -21.08
N MET A 5 21.35 -19.72 -22.28
CA MET A 5 20.77 -20.89 -22.91
C MET A 5 21.03 -22.18 -22.12
N ARG A 6 22.22 -22.32 -21.52
CA ARG A 6 22.54 -23.45 -20.66
C ARG A 6 21.66 -23.47 -19.41
N ALA A 7 21.52 -22.33 -18.73
CA ALA A 7 20.65 -22.20 -17.55
C ALA A 7 19.19 -22.54 -17.87
N MET A 8 18.64 -21.99 -18.96
CA MET A 8 17.27 -22.28 -19.40
C MET A 8 17.07 -23.77 -19.71
N LEU A 9 18.06 -24.41 -20.32
CA LEU A 9 17.98 -25.84 -20.65
C LEU A 9 18.20 -26.74 -19.43
N ASP A 10 18.99 -26.30 -18.45
CA ASP A 10 19.18 -27.02 -17.19
C ASP A 10 17.93 -26.90 -16.30
N GLU A 11 17.18 -25.80 -16.40
CA GLU A 11 15.87 -25.59 -15.76
C GLU A 11 14.78 -26.46 -16.42
N LEU A 12 14.81 -26.61 -17.74
CA LEU A 12 13.85 -27.42 -18.50
C LEU A 12 14.15 -28.93 -18.43
N MET A 13 15.41 -29.35 -18.57
CA MET A 13 15.79 -30.75 -18.76
C MET A 13 16.56 -31.36 -17.57
N GLY A 14 16.79 -30.57 -16.52
CA GLY A 14 17.60 -30.93 -15.36
C GLY A 14 19.10 -30.73 -15.57
N LYS A 15 19.79 -30.35 -14.50
CA LYS A 15 21.26 -30.09 -14.48
C LYS A 15 22.12 -31.28 -14.93
N GLU A 16 21.58 -32.50 -14.91
CA GLU A 16 22.27 -33.72 -15.35
C GLU A 16 22.11 -34.04 -16.86
N ARG A 17 21.51 -33.14 -17.67
CA ARG A 17 21.33 -33.35 -19.11
C ARG A 17 22.63 -33.73 -19.84
N ASN A 18 23.72 -33.03 -19.53
CA ASN A 18 25.01 -33.21 -20.20
C ASN A 18 25.84 -34.36 -19.59
N VAL A 19 25.33 -35.02 -18.55
CA VAL A 19 26.01 -36.15 -17.92
C VAL A 19 25.68 -37.43 -18.70
N PRO A 20 26.67 -38.26 -19.07
CA PRO A 20 26.45 -39.55 -19.72
C PRO A 20 25.51 -40.43 -18.90
N LEU A 21 24.61 -41.18 -19.56
CA LEU A 21 23.55 -41.98 -18.92
C LEU A 21 24.03 -42.90 -17.78
N GLY A 22 25.27 -43.41 -17.83
CA GLY A 22 25.85 -44.27 -16.79
C GLY A 22 26.44 -43.54 -15.57
N GLN A 23 26.54 -42.21 -15.59
CA GLN A 23 27.02 -41.36 -14.48
C GLN A 23 25.95 -40.40 -13.96
N ARG A 24 24.75 -40.41 -14.56
CA ARG A 24 23.60 -39.70 -14.02
C ARG A 24 23.31 -40.30 -12.65
N SER A 25 23.15 -39.44 -11.64
CA SER A 25 22.77 -39.84 -10.29
C SER A 25 21.49 -40.69 -10.34
N ASN A 26 20.62 -40.42 -11.33
CA ASN A 26 19.34 -41.09 -11.58
C ASN A 26 18.49 -41.21 -10.30
N ARG A 27 18.83 -40.40 -9.29
CA ARG A 27 18.15 -40.32 -8.02
C ARG A 27 16.84 -39.63 -8.31
N ARG A 28 15.77 -40.40 -8.17
CA ARG A 28 14.41 -39.88 -8.26
C ARG A 28 14.27 -38.77 -7.22
N ILE A 29 14.08 -37.55 -7.69
CA ILE A 29 13.82 -36.40 -6.82
C ILE A 29 12.49 -36.68 -6.10
N ARG A 30 12.49 -36.53 -4.79
CA ARG A 30 11.31 -36.73 -3.95
C ARG A 30 10.81 -35.39 -3.43
N PHE A 31 9.57 -35.35 -2.96
CA PHE A 31 8.96 -34.11 -2.46
C PHE A 31 9.71 -33.52 -1.25
N ASP A 32 10.41 -34.35 -0.47
CA ASP A 32 11.16 -33.95 0.73
C ASP A 32 12.57 -33.43 0.42
N ASP A 33 13.01 -33.48 -0.84
CA ASP A 33 14.35 -33.04 -1.23
C ASP A 33 14.57 -31.54 -0.95
N PRO A 34 15.77 -31.12 -0.51
CA PRO A 34 16.08 -29.73 -0.20
C PRO A 34 15.86 -28.76 -1.37
N SER A 35 15.97 -29.22 -2.62
CA SER A 35 15.78 -28.43 -3.84
C SER A 35 14.32 -28.11 -4.16
N VAL A 36 13.36 -28.91 -3.67
CA VAL A 36 11.93 -28.74 -3.97
C VAL A 36 11.33 -27.59 -3.18
N CYS A 37 10.55 -26.72 -3.81
CA CYS A 37 9.90 -25.61 -3.11
C CYS A 37 8.75 -26.10 -2.24
N LYS A 38 8.96 -26.08 -0.92
CA LYS A 38 7.95 -26.49 0.08
C LYS A 38 6.75 -25.56 0.09
N TYR A 39 6.95 -24.29 -0.24
CA TYR A 39 5.89 -23.30 -0.34
C TYR A 39 4.98 -23.58 -1.53
N ALA A 40 5.56 -23.84 -2.71
CA ALA A 40 4.78 -24.23 -3.88
C ALA A 40 4.06 -25.57 -3.67
N LEU A 41 4.66 -26.55 -2.98
CA LEU A 41 3.96 -27.79 -2.60
C LEU A 41 2.76 -27.52 -1.70
N ALA A 42 2.90 -26.63 -0.71
CA ALA A 42 1.82 -26.21 0.18
C ALA A 42 0.74 -25.34 -0.51
N GLY A 43 0.99 -24.89 -1.75
CA GLY A 43 -0.03 -24.27 -2.59
C GLY A 43 0.44 -23.01 -3.33
N LEU A 44 1.39 -22.24 -2.78
CA LEU A 44 1.91 -21.05 -3.46
C LEU A 44 3.33 -20.71 -3.01
N CYS A 45 4.18 -20.29 -3.95
CA CYS A 45 5.48 -19.69 -3.64
C CYS A 45 5.38 -18.15 -3.69
N PRO A 46 5.59 -17.44 -2.55
CA PRO A 46 5.57 -15.97 -2.54
C PRO A 46 6.59 -15.34 -3.51
N ASN A 47 7.79 -15.91 -3.60
CA ASN A 47 8.86 -15.41 -4.48
C ASN A 47 8.53 -15.61 -5.96
N GLY A 48 7.79 -16.68 -6.31
CA GLY A 48 7.30 -16.89 -7.67
C GLY A 48 6.19 -15.90 -8.03
N LEU A 49 5.27 -15.63 -7.09
CA LEU A 49 4.12 -14.77 -7.31
C LEU A 49 4.50 -13.30 -7.55
N PHE A 50 5.51 -12.79 -6.83
CA PHE A 50 5.94 -11.38 -6.92
C PHE A 50 7.10 -11.14 -7.89
N LYS A 51 7.50 -12.14 -8.67
CA LYS A 51 8.58 -12.01 -9.67
C LYS A 51 8.26 -10.90 -10.67
N ASN A 52 9.23 -10.01 -10.93
CA ASN A 52 9.08 -8.85 -11.81
C ASN A 52 8.05 -7.79 -11.35
N THR A 53 7.61 -7.84 -10.08
CA THR A 53 6.77 -6.78 -9.51
C THR A 53 7.61 -5.78 -8.73
N ARG A 54 7.03 -4.64 -8.36
CA ARG A 54 7.69 -3.66 -7.47
C ARG A 54 8.01 -4.24 -6.08
N SER A 55 7.34 -5.31 -5.69
CA SER A 55 7.50 -6.00 -4.40
C SER A 55 8.26 -7.33 -4.54
N ASP A 56 9.15 -7.43 -5.55
CA ASP A 56 9.93 -8.64 -5.79
C ASP A 56 10.77 -9.02 -4.55
N LEU A 57 10.62 -10.26 -4.10
CA LEU A 57 11.32 -10.85 -2.95
C LEU A 57 12.68 -11.44 -3.36
N GLY A 58 13.02 -11.40 -4.65
CA GLY A 58 14.20 -12.01 -5.22
C GLY A 58 14.03 -13.50 -5.50
N PRO A 59 15.12 -14.17 -5.92
CA PRO A 59 15.07 -15.59 -6.26
C PRO A 59 14.62 -16.43 -5.07
N CYS A 60 13.77 -17.42 -5.32
CA CYS A 60 13.36 -18.35 -4.28
C CYS A 60 14.58 -19.11 -3.73
N PRO A 61 14.63 -19.40 -2.42
CA PRO A 61 15.67 -20.26 -1.84
C PRO A 61 15.62 -21.71 -2.35
N TYR A 62 14.52 -22.11 -2.99
CA TYR A 62 14.34 -23.42 -3.59
C TYR A 62 14.49 -23.32 -5.11
N GLU A 63 14.88 -24.41 -5.76
CA GLU A 63 15.12 -24.42 -7.20
C GLU A 63 13.89 -24.91 -7.96
N LEU A 64 13.22 -25.94 -7.46
CA LEU A 64 12.14 -26.62 -8.17
C LEU A 64 10.77 -26.08 -7.75
N HIS A 65 10.00 -25.62 -8.72
CA HIS A 65 8.66 -25.04 -8.58
C HIS A 65 7.69 -25.69 -9.56
N GLU A 66 6.47 -25.15 -9.64
CA GLU A 66 5.40 -25.57 -10.55
C GLU A 66 5.84 -25.67 -12.02
N ASP A 67 6.82 -24.87 -12.43
CA ASP A 67 7.36 -24.84 -13.79
C ASP A 67 8.23 -26.06 -14.16
N HIS A 68 8.58 -26.92 -13.19
CA HIS A 68 9.45 -28.08 -13.43
C HIS A 68 8.66 -29.26 -14.01
N ILE A 69 9.24 -29.95 -15.02
CA ILE A 69 8.60 -31.08 -15.74
C ILE A 69 8.09 -32.19 -14.79
N GLY A 70 8.81 -32.47 -13.71
CA GLY A 70 8.43 -33.49 -12.71
C GLY A 70 7.52 -32.99 -11.59
N TRP A 71 6.99 -31.76 -11.66
CA TRP A 71 6.25 -31.16 -10.55
C TRP A 71 4.95 -31.90 -10.21
N GLU A 72 4.19 -32.34 -11.22
CA GLU A 72 2.93 -33.06 -11.02
C GLU A 72 3.14 -34.36 -10.23
N GLU A 73 4.23 -35.09 -10.51
CA GLU A 73 4.58 -36.31 -9.76
C GLU A 73 4.94 -35.99 -8.31
N LEU A 74 5.74 -34.94 -8.09
CA LEU A 74 6.13 -34.50 -6.74
C LEU A 74 4.91 -34.05 -5.93
N LYS A 75 4.00 -33.31 -6.56
CA LYS A 75 2.74 -32.86 -5.94
C LYS A 75 1.83 -34.04 -5.62
N ALA A 76 1.67 -34.99 -6.55
CA ALA A 76 0.88 -36.20 -6.30
C ALA A 76 1.47 -37.10 -5.20
N GLU A 77 2.80 -37.14 -5.03
CA GLU A 77 3.45 -37.83 -3.91
C GLU A 77 3.21 -37.11 -2.58
N TYR A 78 3.23 -35.78 -2.59
CA TYR A 78 2.95 -34.93 -1.43
C TYR A 78 1.47 -35.01 -1.02
N ASP A 79 0.53 -34.96 -1.96
CA ASP A 79 -0.92 -35.01 -1.70
C ASP A 79 -1.35 -36.35 -1.06
N LYS A 80 -0.57 -37.42 -1.27
CA LYS A 80 -0.78 -38.74 -0.64
C LYS A 80 -0.25 -38.84 0.79
N GLN A 81 0.48 -37.84 1.28
CA GLN A 81 1.05 -37.85 2.63
C GLN A 81 -0.03 -37.63 3.70
N ASP A 82 0.35 -37.92 4.95
CA ASP A 82 -0.50 -37.68 6.11
C ASP A 82 -0.77 -36.17 6.30
N PRO A 83 -1.96 -35.77 6.79
CA PRO A 83 -2.28 -34.37 7.07
C PRO A 83 -1.27 -33.64 7.95
N ARG A 84 -0.53 -34.36 8.81
CA ARG A 84 0.55 -33.77 9.63
C ARG A 84 1.71 -33.22 8.81
N GLU A 85 2.07 -33.87 7.70
CA GLU A 85 3.12 -33.37 6.81
C GLU A 85 2.62 -32.17 6.01
N HIS A 86 1.33 -32.15 5.62
CA HIS A 86 0.73 -30.96 5.01
C HIS A 86 0.77 -29.77 5.94
N GLU A 87 0.30 -29.95 7.18
CA GLU A 87 0.31 -28.92 8.20
C GLU A 87 1.72 -28.37 8.47
N ARG A 88 2.75 -29.22 8.40
CA ARG A 88 4.14 -28.80 8.59
C ARG A 88 4.60 -27.79 7.54
N TYR A 89 4.28 -28.01 6.27
CA TYR A 89 4.67 -27.08 5.20
C TYR A 89 3.75 -25.85 5.16
N GLU A 90 2.45 -26.04 5.40
CA GLU A 90 1.47 -24.95 5.52
C GLU A 90 1.82 -24.00 6.66
N ARG A 91 2.18 -24.49 7.86
CA ARG A 91 2.62 -23.63 8.98
C ARG A 91 3.88 -22.83 8.62
N ARG A 92 4.80 -23.43 7.86
CA ARG A 92 6.01 -22.72 7.40
C ARG A 92 5.64 -21.62 6.41
N LEU A 93 4.75 -21.91 5.45
CA LEU A 93 4.23 -20.92 4.51
C LEU A 93 3.47 -19.80 5.24
N MET A 94 2.58 -20.14 6.17
CA MET A 94 1.82 -19.20 6.98
C MET A 94 2.71 -18.20 7.70
N LYS A 95 3.80 -18.67 8.32
CA LYS A 95 4.76 -17.78 8.99
C LYS A 95 5.38 -16.76 8.02
N VAL A 96 5.76 -17.20 6.83
CA VAL A 96 6.31 -16.30 5.79
C VAL A 96 5.25 -15.30 5.34
N LEU A 97 4.01 -15.73 5.14
CA LEU A 97 2.90 -14.86 4.76
C LEU A 97 2.59 -13.83 5.84
N GLU A 98 2.56 -14.22 7.12
CA GLU A 98 2.38 -13.30 8.24
C GLU A 98 3.48 -12.24 8.30
N ASP A 99 4.74 -12.63 8.09
CA ASP A 99 5.86 -11.69 8.09
C ASP A 99 5.78 -10.71 6.91
N LEU A 100 5.35 -11.18 5.73
CA LEU A 100 5.09 -10.34 4.55
C LEU A 100 3.94 -9.36 4.78
N ILE A 101 2.83 -9.82 5.39
CA ILE A 101 1.70 -8.95 5.75
C ILE A 101 2.15 -7.88 6.75
N ARG A 102 2.88 -8.25 7.80
CA ARG A 102 3.42 -7.29 8.77
C ARG A 102 4.37 -6.28 8.13
N GLU A 103 5.15 -6.67 7.13
CA GLU A 103 5.97 -5.73 6.38
C GLU A 103 5.11 -4.78 5.53
N MET A 104 4.08 -5.30 4.87
CA MET A 104 3.14 -4.49 4.09
C MET A 104 2.34 -3.52 4.95
N ASP A 105 1.82 -3.94 6.10
CA ASP A 105 1.11 -3.07 7.03
C ASP A 105 2.00 -1.91 7.51
N ARG A 106 3.27 -2.21 7.82
CA ARG A 106 4.26 -1.18 8.19
C ARG A 106 4.55 -0.22 7.03
N LYS A 107 4.63 -0.72 5.79
CA LYS A 107 4.78 0.13 4.59
C LYS A 107 3.53 0.99 4.37
N ILE A 108 2.33 0.43 4.51
CA ILE A 108 1.06 1.15 4.36
C ILE A 108 0.95 2.25 5.42
N ALA A 109 1.27 1.97 6.68
CA ALA A 109 1.26 2.97 7.74
C ALA A 109 2.18 4.17 7.42
N LYS A 110 3.41 3.90 6.99
CA LYS A 110 4.36 4.96 6.56
C LYS A 110 3.87 5.72 5.34
N SER A 111 3.30 5.02 4.36
CA SER A 111 2.72 5.66 3.17
C SER A 111 1.54 6.55 3.54
N LYS A 112 0.69 6.14 4.49
CA LYS A 112 -0.43 6.94 5.00
C LYS A 112 0.07 8.19 5.70
N GLU A 113 1.03 8.06 6.61
CA GLU A 113 1.66 9.21 7.27
C GLU A 113 2.24 10.20 6.25
N ARG A 114 2.91 9.69 5.22
CA ARG A 114 3.43 10.52 4.12
C ARG A 114 2.31 11.18 3.31
N ALA A 115 1.24 10.46 3.01
CA ALA A 115 0.09 11.01 2.29
C ALA A 115 -0.60 12.11 3.11
N GLU A 116 -0.75 11.91 4.41
CA GLU A 116 -1.28 12.91 5.34
C GLU A 116 -0.39 14.16 5.37
N ALA A 117 0.93 13.99 5.47
CA ALA A 117 1.89 15.10 5.43
C ALA A 117 1.84 15.87 4.09
N GLU A 118 1.77 15.18 2.95
CA GLU A 118 1.67 15.80 1.63
C GLU A 118 0.28 16.44 1.39
N SER A 119 -0.78 15.91 2.01
CA SER A 119 -2.13 16.48 1.98
C SER A 119 -2.36 17.57 3.04
N SER A 120 -1.34 17.89 3.85
CA SER A 120 -1.48 18.85 4.92
C SER A 120 -1.73 20.26 4.40
N ALA A 121 -2.42 21.03 5.23
CA ALA A 121 -2.71 22.44 5.03
C ALA A 121 -1.45 23.23 4.65
N ARG A 122 -1.51 24.00 3.55
CA ARG A 122 -0.39 24.86 3.18
C ARG A 122 -0.16 25.92 4.26
N PRO A 123 1.11 26.21 4.62
CA PRO A 123 1.41 27.32 5.51
C PRO A 123 0.95 28.62 4.84
N LEU A 124 0.20 29.42 5.60
CA LEU A 124 -0.28 30.73 5.15
C LEU A 124 0.90 31.67 4.90
N LYS A 125 0.86 32.41 3.79
CA LYS A 125 1.80 33.51 3.57
C LYS A 125 1.56 34.60 4.62
N PRO A 126 2.60 35.33 5.05
CA PRO A 126 2.45 36.37 6.07
C PRO A 126 1.39 37.42 5.69
N ASP A 127 1.35 37.83 4.42
CA ASP A 127 0.38 38.82 3.92
C ASP A 127 -1.08 38.30 3.90
N ASP A 128 -1.28 37.00 3.70
CA ASP A 128 -2.60 36.40 3.71
C ASP A 128 -3.07 36.13 5.15
N ALA A 129 -2.14 35.81 6.04
CA ALA A 129 -2.40 35.66 7.47
C ALA A 129 -2.83 36.99 8.11
N THR A 130 -2.19 38.11 7.74
CA THR A 130 -2.60 39.44 8.23
C THR A 130 -4.00 39.82 7.72
N ARG A 131 -4.30 39.58 6.44
CA ARG A 131 -5.64 39.80 5.87
C ARG A 131 -6.73 39.00 6.59
N LEU A 132 -6.48 37.72 6.85
CA LEU A 132 -7.40 36.87 7.60
C LEU A 132 -7.59 37.37 9.04
N ALA A 133 -6.50 37.75 9.71
CA ALA A 133 -6.56 38.33 11.06
C ALA A 133 -7.38 39.63 11.09
N GLU A 134 -7.23 40.51 10.11
CA GLU A 134 -8.02 41.74 9.98
C GLU A 134 -9.52 41.47 9.73
N MET A 135 -9.86 40.47 8.92
CA MET A 135 -11.26 40.08 8.74
C MET A 135 -11.85 39.52 10.04
N GLN A 136 -11.05 38.76 10.79
CA GLN A 136 -11.47 38.17 12.06
C GLN A 136 -11.63 39.24 13.16
N THR A 137 -10.77 40.27 13.20
CA THR A 137 -10.93 41.40 14.13
C THR A 137 -12.18 42.21 13.81
N LYS A 138 -12.42 42.53 12.53
CA LYS A 138 -13.65 43.22 12.09
C LYS A 138 -14.92 42.43 12.41
N ALA A 139 -14.90 41.10 12.25
CA ALA A 139 -16.03 40.25 12.62
C ALA A 139 -16.31 40.31 14.14
N LYS A 140 -15.26 40.29 14.98
CA LYS A 140 -15.39 40.46 16.44
C LYS A 140 -15.93 41.83 16.83
N GLU A 141 -15.44 42.90 16.19
CA GLU A 141 -15.94 44.26 16.43
C GLU A 141 -17.43 44.40 16.09
N LEU A 142 -17.88 43.82 14.97
CA LEU A 142 -19.31 43.81 14.59
C LEU A 142 -20.16 43.00 15.58
N LEU A 143 -19.64 41.87 16.07
CA LEU A 143 -20.29 41.07 17.11
C LEU A 143 -20.41 41.83 18.44
N GLN A 144 -19.37 42.55 18.84
CA GLN A 144 -19.41 43.37 20.06
C GLN A 144 -20.43 44.51 19.93
N LYS A 145 -20.45 45.23 18.80
CA LYS A 145 -21.47 46.26 18.54
C LYS A 145 -22.89 45.70 18.50
N SER A 146 -23.07 44.47 18.01
CA SER A 146 -24.36 43.77 18.06
C SER A 146 -24.79 43.48 19.49
N GLN A 147 -23.87 43.09 20.38
CA GLN A 147 -24.15 42.87 21.80
C GLN A 147 -24.54 44.17 22.51
N GLU A 148 -23.77 45.25 22.30
CA GLU A 148 -24.05 46.58 22.88
C GLU A 148 -25.44 47.10 22.44
N ALA A 149 -25.79 46.96 21.15
CA ALA A 149 -27.12 47.32 20.65
C ALA A 149 -28.23 46.44 21.25
N GLY A 150 -27.96 45.16 21.51
CA GLY A 150 -28.88 44.24 22.18
C GLY A 150 -29.12 44.62 23.64
N GLU A 151 -28.07 45.03 24.36
CA GLU A 151 -28.15 45.52 25.75
C GLU A 151 -28.90 46.85 25.84
N ALA A 152 -28.76 47.72 24.83
CA ALA A 152 -29.52 48.96 24.72
C ALA A 152 -31.01 48.76 24.37
N GLY A 153 -31.41 47.55 23.98
CA GLY A 153 -32.80 47.20 23.64
C GLY A 153 -33.16 47.36 22.15
N ASP A 154 -32.20 47.72 21.30
CA ASP A 154 -32.39 47.88 19.85
C ASP A 154 -32.24 46.54 19.12
N VAL A 155 -33.27 45.70 19.22
CA VAL A 155 -33.27 44.32 18.70
C VAL A 155 -33.03 44.26 17.18
N ASP A 156 -33.66 45.14 16.40
CA ASP A 156 -33.54 45.15 14.94
C ASP A 156 -32.11 45.46 14.47
N VAL A 157 -31.45 46.42 15.13
CA VAL A 157 -30.07 46.82 14.84
C VAL A 157 -29.09 45.73 15.28
N SER A 158 -29.32 45.14 16.45
CA SER A 158 -28.52 44.02 16.96
C SER A 158 -28.54 42.83 16.00
N MET A 159 -29.72 42.46 15.49
CA MET A 159 -29.88 41.37 14.53
C MET A 159 -29.18 41.66 13.18
N ALA A 160 -29.29 42.88 12.67
CA ALA A 160 -28.61 43.28 11.44
C ALA A 160 -27.07 43.22 11.56
N LEU A 161 -26.52 43.70 12.67
CA LEU A 161 -25.08 43.65 12.95
C LEU A 161 -24.58 42.21 13.16
N ALA A 162 -25.37 41.36 13.84
CA ALA A 162 -25.06 39.95 14.01
C ALA A 162 -24.99 39.22 12.66
N GLN A 163 -25.93 39.51 11.76
CA GLN A 163 -25.95 38.92 10.42
C GLN A 163 -24.73 39.35 9.60
N GLN A 164 -24.34 40.63 9.66
CA GLN A 164 -23.11 41.11 9.01
C GLN A 164 -21.84 40.44 9.58
N ALA A 165 -21.79 40.24 10.90
CA ALA A 165 -20.68 39.53 11.54
C ALA A 165 -20.60 38.06 11.06
N GLN A 166 -21.75 37.38 10.95
CA GLN A 166 -21.82 36.01 10.42
C GLN A 166 -21.39 35.93 8.96
N GLU A 167 -21.79 36.89 8.12
CA GLU A 167 -21.35 36.95 6.72
C GLU A 167 -19.83 37.17 6.61
N MET A 168 -19.27 38.08 7.40
CA MET A 168 -17.82 38.31 7.47
C MET A 168 -17.08 37.06 7.94
N GLN A 169 -17.60 36.36 8.94
CA GLN A 169 -17.04 35.09 9.42
C GLN A 169 -17.07 34.01 8.32
N ALA A 170 -18.19 33.90 7.59
CA ALA A 170 -18.33 32.96 6.49
C ALA A 170 -17.37 33.28 5.32
N GLN A 171 -17.14 34.57 5.03
CA GLN A 171 -16.14 34.99 4.05
C GLN A 171 -14.72 34.68 4.50
N HIS A 172 -14.40 34.94 5.77
CA HIS A 172 -13.12 34.55 6.39
C HIS A 172 -12.88 33.05 6.23
N ASP A 173 -13.85 32.20 6.58
CA ASP A 173 -13.71 30.75 6.53
C ASP A 173 -13.57 30.23 5.10
N ARG A 174 -14.28 30.84 4.13
CA ARG A 174 -14.12 30.52 2.70
C ARG A 174 -12.71 30.87 2.21
N LEU A 175 -12.23 32.06 2.55
CA LEU A 175 -10.90 32.52 2.14
C LEU A 175 -9.80 31.67 2.79
N HIS A 176 -9.91 31.40 4.09
CA HIS A 176 -9.01 30.52 4.82
C HIS A 176 -8.97 29.13 4.18
N ARG A 177 -10.11 28.50 3.91
CA ARG A 177 -10.15 27.21 3.21
C ARG A 177 -9.50 27.28 1.83
N SER A 178 -9.73 28.33 1.06
CA SER A 178 -9.13 28.48 -0.27
C SER A 178 -7.61 28.62 -0.23
N LEU A 179 -7.06 29.33 0.77
CA LEU A 179 -5.63 29.58 0.90
C LEU A 179 -4.89 28.38 1.48
N THR A 180 -5.56 27.66 2.38
CA THR A 180 -4.98 26.54 3.13
C THR A 180 -5.23 25.18 2.45
N ALA A 181 -6.17 25.09 1.51
CA ALA A 181 -6.47 23.86 0.80
C ALA A 181 -5.23 23.30 0.09
N PRO A 182 -4.95 21.99 0.24
CA PRO A 182 -3.88 21.32 -0.50
C PRO A 182 -4.23 21.26 -2.00
N ASP A 183 -3.24 21.42 -2.87
CA ASP A 183 -3.44 21.31 -4.34
C ASP A 183 -3.85 19.90 -4.77
N ARG A 184 -3.37 18.88 -4.04
CA ARG A 184 -3.63 17.48 -4.32
C ARG A 184 -3.81 16.75 -3.01
N THR A 185 -4.94 16.09 -2.85
CA THR A 185 -5.15 15.16 -1.75
C THR A 185 -4.74 13.77 -2.22
N MET A 186 -3.70 13.24 -1.59
CA MET A 186 -3.23 11.89 -1.84
C MET A 186 -3.84 10.97 -0.78
N SER A 187 -4.40 9.86 -1.25
CA SER A 187 -4.88 8.77 -0.41
C SER A 187 -4.02 7.54 -0.70
N VAL A 188 -4.07 6.53 0.17
CA VAL A 188 -3.26 5.32 0.04
C VAL A 188 -4.20 4.12 0.05
N CYS A 189 -3.97 3.16 -0.84
CA CYS A 189 -4.71 1.90 -0.83
C CYS A 189 -4.35 1.07 0.41
N ASP A 190 -5.37 0.59 1.12
CA ASP A 190 -5.23 -0.21 2.35
C ASP A 190 -4.67 -1.62 2.12
N ILE A 191 -4.57 -2.08 0.87
CA ILE A 191 -4.13 -3.44 0.52
C ILE A 191 -2.70 -3.41 -0.03
N CYS A 192 -2.43 -2.56 -1.02
CA CYS A 192 -1.15 -2.54 -1.73
C CYS A 192 -0.24 -1.36 -1.33
N GLY A 193 -0.74 -0.39 -0.55
CA GLY A 193 0.05 0.78 -0.12
C GLY A 193 0.40 1.76 -1.24
N VAL A 194 -0.25 1.65 -2.41
CA VAL A 194 -0.06 2.54 -3.56
C VAL A 194 -0.79 3.86 -3.33
N PHE A 195 -0.15 4.96 -3.73
CA PHE A 195 -0.75 6.29 -3.68
C PHE A 195 -1.80 6.48 -4.78
N ILE A 196 -2.97 6.96 -4.37
CA ILE A 196 -4.09 7.30 -5.24
C ILE A 196 -4.34 8.80 -5.08
N ASN A 197 -4.17 9.53 -6.18
CA ASN A 197 -4.47 10.96 -6.21
C ASN A 197 -5.98 11.16 -6.38
N SER A 198 -6.55 12.17 -5.71
CA SER A 198 -7.98 12.47 -5.82
C SER A 198 -8.43 12.86 -7.22
N THR A 199 -7.51 13.38 -8.04
CA THR A 199 -7.78 13.75 -9.44
C THR A 199 -7.64 12.58 -10.43
N ASP A 200 -7.29 11.37 -9.98
CA ASP A 200 -7.16 10.23 -10.88
C ASP A 200 -8.51 9.60 -11.23
N ASN A 201 -8.75 9.44 -12.54
CA ASN A 201 -9.92 8.78 -13.13
C ASN A 201 -10.04 7.33 -12.67
N ASP A 202 -11.28 6.82 -12.60
CA ASP A 202 -11.57 5.44 -12.17
C ASP A 202 -10.90 4.37 -13.05
N GLN A 203 -10.71 4.64 -14.34
CA GLN A 203 -9.96 3.75 -15.24
C GLN A 203 -8.50 3.57 -14.87
N ARG A 204 -7.88 4.52 -14.15
CA ARG A 204 -6.50 4.38 -13.65
C ARG A 204 -6.45 3.65 -12.30
N ARG A 205 -7.61 3.51 -11.63
CA ARG A 205 -7.74 2.84 -10.33
C ARG A 205 -8.08 1.35 -10.47
N GLN A 206 -8.63 0.93 -11.61
CA GLN A 206 -8.81 -0.47 -12.01
C GLN A 206 -7.49 -1.07 -12.49
#